data_AF-A0A1A9A2T9-F1
#
_entry.id   AF-A0A1A9A2T9-F1
#
_cell.length_a   1.000
_cell.length_b   1.000
_cell.length_c   1.000
_cell.angle_alpha   90.00
_cell.angle_beta   90.00
_cell.angle_gamma   90.00
#
_symmetry.space_group_name_H-M   'P 1'
#
loop_
_entity.id
_entity.type
_entity.pdbx_description
1 polymer ?
#
loop_
_entity_poly.entity_id
_entity_poly.type
_entity_poly.pdbx_seq_one_letter_code
_entity_poly.pdbx_strand_id
1 'polypeptide(L)'
;MDRDSYLDPLARLVEPGERVLAYAQAEVGGGVTPPPPPAPATTGAPDRVTVTSVLLNLLLPLATWERGDRLVDLVGWGIAGRGASGSAASRLHEAVSPARPDGKLRHTVLAVTDRRLLACVTGPVKLLSGAADDERSLAGTRVAWAASRAEVASARVGWHRLNPKRLRIDFTDGSWLAFTVPIAESGAPLRGLAAALGD
;
A
#
# COMPACT_ATOMS: atom_id res chain seq x y z
N MET A 1 12.29 2.51 17.39
CA MET A 1 13.07 2.17 16.19
C MET A 1 13.63 3.48 15.65
N ASP A 2 14.94 3.60 15.51
CA ASP A 2 15.56 4.87 15.08
C ASP A 2 15.25 5.12 13.61
N ARG A 3 14.91 6.39 13.31
CA ARG A 3 14.50 6.84 11.98
C ARG A 3 15.57 6.45 10.96
N ASP A 4 16.84 6.67 11.30
CA ASP A 4 18.00 6.49 10.41
C ASP A 4 18.28 5.04 9.98
N SER A 5 17.72 4.03 10.66
CA SER A 5 18.00 2.61 10.34
C SER A 5 17.49 2.17 8.96
N TYR A 6 16.56 2.91 8.35
CA TYR A 6 16.01 2.59 7.02
C TYR A 6 16.75 3.28 5.85
N LEU A 7 17.56 4.32 6.11
CA LEU A 7 18.22 5.09 5.05
C LEU A 7 19.23 4.26 4.26
N ASP A 8 20.11 3.55 4.97
CA ASP A 8 21.16 2.74 4.34
C ASP A 8 20.60 1.59 3.49
N PRO A 9 19.60 0.82 3.94
CA PRO A 9 18.94 -0.16 3.09
C PRO A 9 18.23 0.46 1.89
N LEU A 10 17.52 1.59 2.06
CA LEU A 10 16.81 2.25 0.97
C LEU A 10 17.77 2.85 -0.07
N ALA A 11 18.90 3.41 0.35
CA ALA A 11 19.94 3.93 -0.54
C ALA A 11 20.57 2.84 -1.42
N ARG A 12 20.53 1.56 -1.00
CA ARG A 12 20.96 0.41 -1.81
C ARG A 12 19.91 -0.08 -2.80
N LEU A 13 18.66 0.33 -2.63
CA LEU A 13 17.52 -0.08 -3.47
C LEU A 13 17.23 0.90 -4.61
N VAL A 14 17.85 2.07 -4.59
CA VAL A 14 17.71 3.10 -5.65
C VAL A 14 18.78 2.92 -6.73
N GLU A 15 18.53 3.44 -7.93
CA GLU A 15 19.51 3.36 -9.02
C GLU A 15 20.78 4.15 -8.69
N PRO A 16 21.93 3.83 -9.31
CA PRO A 16 23.13 4.67 -9.21
C PRO A 16 22.83 6.14 -9.59
N GLY A 17 23.14 7.06 -8.68
CA GLY A 17 22.91 8.49 -8.84
C GLY A 17 21.48 8.97 -8.51
N GLU A 18 20.59 8.08 -8.08
CA GLU A 18 19.28 8.42 -7.52
C GLU A 18 19.43 8.67 -6.01
N ARG A 19 18.71 9.67 -5.48
CA ARG A 19 18.79 10.07 -4.07
C ARG A 19 17.45 9.95 -3.38
N VAL A 20 17.42 9.30 -2.21
CA VAL A 20 16.23 9.26 -1.35
C VAL A 20 16.05 10.63 -0.70
N LEU A 21 14.89 11.24 -0.92
CA LEU A 21 14.51 12.55 -0.37
C LEU A 21 13.71 12.41 0.93
N ALA A 22 12.81 11.43 0.99
CA ALA A 22 11.99 11.16 2.17
C ALA A 22 11.57 9.69 2.22
N TYR A 23 11.32 9.16 3.41
CA TYR A 23 10.73 7.84 3.61
C TYR A 23 9.82 7.82 4.84
N ALA A 24 8.86 6.91 4.86
CA ALA A 24 8.04 6.61 6.02
C ALA A 24 7.61 5.15 6.01
N GLN A 25 7.65 4.50 7.17
CA GLN A 25 6.90 3.28 7.38
C GLN A 25 5.40 3.62 7.39
N ALA A 26 4.62 2.90 6.58
CA ALA A 26 3.21 3.19 6.38
C ALA A 26 2.40 1.91 6.19
N GLU A 27 1.11 2.01 6.45
CA GLU A 27 0.12 0.99 6.18
C GLU A 27 -0.91 1.56 5.21
N VAL A 28 -1.52 0.71 4.39
CA VAL A 28 -2.67 1.14 3.58
C VAL A 28 -3.76 1.56 4.56
N GLY A 29 -4.31 2.77 4.35
CA GLY A 29 -5.36 3.28 5.23
C GLY A 29 -6.56 2.33 5.27
N GLY A 30 -7.26 2.28 6.40
CA GLY A 30 -8.49 1.49 6.51
C GLY A 30 -9.56 1.94 5.50
N GLY A 31 -10.37 0.99 5.03
CA GLY A 31 -11.50 1.29 4.14
C GLY A 31 -11.55 0.49 2.84
N VAL A 32 -12.45 0.89 1.95
CA VAL A 32 -12.60 0.32 0.60
C VAL A 32 -11.38 0.67 -0.25
N THR A 33 -10.70 -0.35 -0.79
CA THR A 33 -9.55 -0.21 -1.70
C THR A 33 -9.97 -0.46 -3.16
N PRO A 34 -9.19 0.03 -4.14
CA PRO A 34 -9.43 -0.32 -5.54
C PRO A 34 -9.33 -1.84 -5.75
N PRO A 35 -10.11 -2.41 -6.68
CA PRO A 35 -10.00 -3.84 -6.99
C PRO A 35 -8.58 -4.17 -7.44
N PRO A 36 -8.05 -5.35 -7.07
CA PRO A 36 -6.72 -5.76 -7.52
C PRO A 36 -6.71 -5.91 -9.05
N PRO A 37 -5.55 -5.73 -9.70
CA PRO A 37 -5.34 -6.08 -11.10
C PRO A 37 -5.73 -7.56 -11.35
N PRO A 38 -6.11 -7.93 -12.59
CA PRO A 38 -6.38 -9.31 -12.93
C PRO A 38 -5.10 -10.13 -12.75
N ALA A 39 -5.21 -11.27 -12.06
CA ALA A 39 -4.10 -12.21 -11.95
C ALA A 39 -3.69 -12.70 -13.36
N PRO A 40 -2.38 -12.91 -13.63
CA PRO A 40 -1.96 -13.54 -14.86
C PRO A 40 -2.65 -14.91 -14.99
N ALA A 41 -3.26 -15.15 -16.15
CA ALA A 41 -4.03 -16.37 -16.42
C ALA A 41 -3.17 -17.61 -16.09
N THR A 42 -3.57 -18.34 -15.06
CA THR A 42 -2.88 -19.57 -14.66
C THR A 42 -3.32 -20.66 -15.63
N THR A 43 -2.38 -21.22 -16.40
CA THR A 43 -2.66 -22.33 -17.32
C THR A 43 -2.98 -23.60 -16.51
N GLY A 44 -4.28 -23.87 -16.33
CA GLY A 44 -4.91 -25.20 -16.29
C GLY A 44 -4.57 -26.20 -15.18
N ALA A 45 -5.56 -26.50 -14.34
CA ALA A 45 -5.95 -27.88 -13.99
C ALA A 45 -7.46 -27.91 -13.62
N PRO A 46 -8.21 -28.99 -13.94
CA PRO A 46 -9.67 -28.99 -13.97
C PRO A 46 -10.34 -29.01 -12.59
N ASP A 47 -11.47 -28.32 -12.57
CA ASP A 47 -12.29 -27.95 -11.42
C ASP A 47 -13.16 -29.12 -10.92
N ARG A 48 -13.11 -29.43 -9.61
CA ARG A 48 -14.11 -30.28 -8.95
C ARG A 48 -15.20 -29.39 -8.37
N VAL A 49 -16.27 -29.26 -9.14
CA VAL A 49 -17.47 -28.50 -8.76
C VAL A 49 -18.12 -29.15 -7.54
N THR A 50 -18.08 -28.46 -6.40
CA THR A 50 -18.70 -28.90 -5.13
C THR A 50 -19.96 -28.07 -4.88
N VAL A 51 -20.99 -28.66 -4.25
CA VAL A 51 -22.34 -28.10 -4.01
C VAL A 51 -22.34 -26.72 -3.30
N THR A 52 -21.23 -26.33 -2.67
CA THR A 52 -20.97 -24.98 -2.16
C THR A 52 -21.02 -23.88 -3.22
N SER A 53 -20.80 -24.19 -4.50
CA SER A 53 -20.84 -23.24 -5.62
C SER A 53 -22.25 -22.73 -5.95
N VAL A 54 -23.30 -23.47 -5.55
CA VAL A 54 -24.70 -23.07 -5.77
C VAL A 54 -25.17 -22.11 -4.68
N LEU A 55 -24.69 -22.25 -3.45
CA LEU A 55 -24.97 -21.31 -2.36
C LEU A 55 -24.27 -19.96 -2.55
N LEU A 56 -23.10 -19.94 -3.20
CA LEU A 56 -22.45 -18.67 -3.56
C LEU A 56 -23.24 -17.90 -4.63
N ASN A 57 -23.89 -18.61 -5.57
CA ASN A 57 -24.71 -18.01 -6.62
C ASN A 57 -26.07 -17.47 -6.13
N LEU A 58 -26.59 -17.99 -5.01
CA LEU A 58 -27.83 -17.46 -4.42
C LEU A 58 -27.62 -16.15 -3.62
N LEU A 59 -26.38 -15.87 -3.20
CA LEU A 59 -26.00 -14.61 -2.54
C LEU A 59 -25.49 -13.55 -3.53
N LEU A 60 -25.26 -13.93 -4.79
CA LEU A 60 -24.75 -13.08 -5.86
C LEU A 60 -25.74 -12.05 -6.47
N PRO A 61 -27.08 -12.12 -6.34
CA PRO A 61 -27.95 -11.06 -6.85
C PRO A 61 -28.12 -9.86 -5.90
N LEU A 62 -27.51 -9.89 -4.70
CA LEU A 62 -27.37 -8.71 -3.83
C LEU A 62 -26.00 -8.02 -3.99
N ALA A 63 -25.14 -8.56 -4.86
CA ALA A 63 -23.77 -8.10 -5.13
C ALA A 63 -23.65 -7.30 -6.44
N THR A 64 -24.77 -6.96 -7.09
CA THR A 64 -24.84 -6.14 -8.30
C THR A 64 -25.10 -4.66 -8.01
N TRP A 65 -25.19 -4.26 -6.74
CA TRP A 65 -25.34 -2.86 -6.37
C TRP A 65 -23.97 -2.30 -5.97
N GLU A 66 -23.58 -1.24 -6.68
CA GLU A 66 -22.23 -0.71 -6.79
C GLU A 66 -21.47 -0.71 -5.46
N ARG A 67 -20.38 -1.47 -5.43
CA ARG A 67 -19.48 -1.60 -4.28
C ARG A 67 -18.80 -0.26 -4.05
N GLY A 68 -19.38 0.57 -3.16
CA GLY A 68 -18.92 1.93 -2.87
C GLY A 68 -19.86 2.79 -2.01
N ASP A 69 -21.12 2.40 -1.82
CA ASP A 69 -22.16 3.29 -1.29
C ASP A 69 -22.65 3.02 0.15
N ARG A 70 -21.96 2.18 0.94
CA ARG A 70 -22.34 2.02 2.35
C ARG A 70 -21.80 3.17 3.20
N LEU A 71 -22.72 4.04 3.62
CA LEU A 71 -22.53 5.14 4.58
C LEU A 71 -21.76 4.69 5.83
N VAL A 72 -21.96 3.46 6.32
CA VAL A 72 -21.32 2.95 7.56
C VAL A 72 -19.82 2.65 7.35
N ASP A 73 -19.42 2.16 6.18
CA ASP A 73 -18.01 1.94 5.83
C ASP A 73 -17.29 3.26 5.53
N LEU A 74 -18.02 4.21 4.92
CA LEU A 74 -17.62 5.61 4.73
C LEU A 74 -17.43 6.36 6.07
N VAL A 75 -18.27 6.08 7.07
CA VAL A 75 -18.35 6.80 8.34
C VAL A 75 -17.39 6.22 9.41
N GLY A 76 -17.13 4.91 9.39
CA GLY A 76 -16.28 4.23 10.40
C GLY A 76 -14.78 4.26 10.10
N TRP A 77 -14.37 3.92 8.88
CA TRP A 77 -12.95 3.76 8.49
C TRP A 77 -12.56 4.56 7.24
N GLY A 78 -13.53 4.98 6.42
CA GLY A 78 -13.33 5.79 5.21
C GLY A 78 -13.05 4.95 3.96
N ILE A 79 -12.69 5.62 2.86
CA ILE A 79 -12.26 4.98 1.60
C ILE A 79 -10.74 4.93 1.60
N ALA A 80 -10.13 3.76 1.50
CA ALA A 80 -8.68 3.56 1.49
C ALA A 80 -8.04 3.94 0.16
N GLY A 81 -8.76 3.76 -0.94
CA GLY A 81 -8.35 4.20 -2.27
C GLY A 81 -9.48 4.07 -3.28
N ARG A 82 -9.25 4.64 -4.47
CA ARG A 82 -10.15 4.52 -5.62
C ARG A 82 -9.33 4.34 -6.89
N GLY A 83 -9.83 3.54 -7.81
CA GLY A 83 -9.20 3.31 -9.11
C GLY A 83 -9.86 2.14 -9.81
N ALA A 84 -9.80 2.12 -11.15
CA ALA A 84 -10.14 0.94 -11.92
C ALA A 84 -9.09 -0.15 -11.72
N SER A 85 -9.44 -1.40 -12.05
CA SER A 85 -8.48 -2.50 -12.07
C SER A 85 -7.31 -2.18 -13.01
N GLY A 86 -6.08 -2.33 -12.53
CA GLY A 86 -4.86 -2.01 -13.30
C GLY A 86 -4.40 -0.55 -13.22
N SER A 87 -5.14 0.33 -12.55
CA SER A 87 -4.69 1.71 -12.27
C SER A 87 -3.44 1.73 -11.38
N ALA A 88 -2.75 2.87 -11.29
CA ALA A 88 -1.61 3.05 -10.41
C ALA A 88 -1.94 2.70 -8.94
N ALA A 89 -3.07 3.19 -8.42
CA ALA A 89 -3.54 2.85 -7.08
C ALA A 89 -3.84 1.35 -6.89
N SER A 90 -4.44 0.70 -7.90
CA SER A 90 -4.74 -0.74 -7.89
C SER A 90 -3.45 -1.58 -7.85
N ARG A 91 -2.48 -1.27 -8.71
CA ARG A 91 -1.17 -1.93 -8.76
C ARG A 91 -0.36 -1.70 -7.48
N LEU A 92 -0.38 -0.48 -6.95
CA LEU A 92 0.28 -0.14 -5.69
C LEU A 92 -0.34 -0.92 -4.53
N HIS A 93 -1.68 -0.96 -4.43
CA HIS A 93 -2.37 -1.71 -3.39
C HIS A 93 -2.03 -3.20 -3.45
N GLU A 94 -2.07 -3.82 -4.63
CA GLU A 94 -1.69 -5.23 -4.79
C GLU A 94 -0.24 -5.50 -4.36
N ALA A 95 0.69 -4.60 -4.69
CA ALA A 95 2.10 -4.77 -4.35
C ALA A 95 2.36 -4.76 -2.82
N VAL A 96 1.60 -3.97 -2.07
CA VAL A 96 1.73 -3.85 -0.60
C VAL A 96 0.74 -4.73 0.17
N SER A 97 -0.26 -5.31 -0.51
CA SER A 97 -1.32 -6.14 0.06
C SER A 97 -1.76 -7.22 -0.94
N PRO A 98 -0.90 -8.23 -1.20
CA PRO A 98 -1.18 -9.25 -2.21
C PRO A 98 -2.37 -10.14 -1.80
N ALA A 99 -3.16 -10.57 -2.78
CA ALA A 99 -4.38 -11.37 -2.57
C ALA A 99 -4.14 -12.73 -1.88
N ARG A 100 -2.93 -13.28 -1.99
CA ARG A 100 -2.51 -14.50 -1.28
C ARG A 100 -1.32 -14.15 -0.37
N PRO A 101 -1.57 -13.68 0.86
CA PRO A 101 -0.49 -13.42 1.79
C PRO A 101 0.25 -14.73 2.08
N ASP A 102 1.58 -14.68 2.09
CA ASP A 102 2.45 -15.82 2.43
C ASP A 102 2.42 -16.17 3.93
N GLY A 103 1.46 -15.60 4.67
CA GLY A 103 1.31 -15.72 6.12
C GLY A 103 2.37 -14.97 6.93
N LYS A 104 3.29 -14.23 6.28
CA LYS A 104 4.38 -13.53 6.96
C LYS A 104 4.03 -12.06 7.13
N LEU A 105 4.30 -11.53 8.33
CA LEU A 105 4.11 -10.12 8.62
C LEU A 105 5.26 -9.32 7.98
N ARG A 106 4.92 -8.29 7.21
CA ARG A 106 5.89 -7.40 6.55
C ARG A 106 5.43 -5.97 6.73
N HIS A 107 6.36 -5.05 6.90
CA HIS A 107 6.06 -3.64 6.91
C HIS A 107 6.19 -3.05 5.52
N THR A 108 5.34 -2.08 5.22
CA THR A 108 5.46 -1.28 4.00
C THR A 108 6.22 0.00 4.32
N VAL A 109 7.21 0.32 3.50
CA VAL A 109 7.99 1.55 3.59
C VAL A 109 7.79 2.31 2.28
N LEU A 110 7.20 3.50 2.37
CA LEU A 110 7.14 4.42 1.25
C LEU A 110 8.42 5.25 1.23
N ALA A 111 9.04 5.37 0.06
CA ALA A 111 10.19 6.23 -0.14
C ALA A 111 9.98 7.10 -1.39
N VAL A 112 10.39 8.36 -1.31
CA VAL A 112 10.37 9.31 -2.43
C VAL A 112 11.81 9.63 -2.75
N THR A 113 12.15 9.50 -4.03
CA THR A 113 13.44 9.88 -4.55
C THR A 113 13.33 11.13 -5.41
N ASP A 114 14.46 11.63 -5.89
CA ASP A 114 14.52 12.66 -6.91
C ASP A 114 13.93 12.23 -8.27
N ARG A 115 13.60 10.95 -8.46
CA ARG A 115 13.08 10.41 -9.73
C ARG A 115 11.72 9.72 -9.64
N ARG A 116 11.40 9.06 -8.52
CA ARG A 116 10.24 8.17 -8.40
C ARG A 116 9.72 8.06 -6.98
N LEU A 117 8.48 7.62 -6.88
CA LEU A 117 7.86 7.07 -5.68
C LEU A 117 8.13 5.57 -5.66
N LEU A 118 8.59 5.07 -4.51
CA LEU A 118 8.85 3.66 -4.24
C LEU A 118 7.95 3.18 -3.10
N ALA A 119 7.35 2.01 -3.30
CA ALA A 119 6.75 1.23 -2.23
C ALA A 119 7.59 -0.01 -2.01
N CYS A 120 8.26 -0.05 -0.86
CA CYS A 120 9.12 -1.13 -0.44
C CYS A 120 8.39 -2.00 0.58
N VAL A 121 8.69 -3.29 0.59
CA VAL A 121 8.24 -4.23 1.63
C VAL A 121 9.46 -4.79 2.34
N THR A 122 9.41 -4.84 3.66
CA THR A 122 10.51 -5.41 4.46
C THR A 122 10.56 -6.94 4.30
N GLY A 123 11.64 -7.52 4.82
CA GLY A 123 11.68 -8.94 5.13
C GLY A 123 10.58 -9.34 6.13
N PRO A 124 10.35 -10.65 6.29
CA PRO A 124 9.35 -11.15 7.22
C PRO A 124 9.77 -10.85 8.68
N VAL A 125 8.84 -10.29 9.44
CA VAL A 125 8.99 -9.92 10.86
C VAL A 125 8.24 -10.94 11.72
N LYS A 126 8.81 -11.31 12.87
CA LYS A 126 8.11 -12.14 13.88
C LYS A 126 7.42 -11.21 14.88
N LEU A 127 6.26 -11.62 15.41
CA LEU A 127 5.53 -10.84 16.42
C LEU A 127 6.35 -10.61 17.72
N LEU A 128 7.34 -11.47 17.99
CA LEU A 128 8.26 -11.39 19.12
C LEU A 128 9.71 -11.22 18.61
N SER A 129 9.95 -10.20 17.78
CA SER A 129 11.28 -9.93 17.22
C SER A 129 12.16 -9.19 18.24
N GLY A 130 13.44 -9.57 18.30
CA GLY A 130 14.50 -8.76 18.91
C GLY A 130 15.27 -7.96 17.84
N ALA A 131 16.20 -7.09 18.27
CA ALA A 131 16.93 -6.19 17.36
C ALA A 131 17.64 -6.90 16.17
N ALA A 132 18.13 -8.13 16.36
CA ALA A 132 18.77 -8.91 15.29
C ALA A 132 17.78 -9.48 14.25
N ASP A 133 16.52 -9.67 14.62
CA ASP A 133 15.45 -10.06 13.69
C ASP A 133 14.99 -8.84 12.87
N ASP A 134 14.98 -7.65 13.50
CA ASP A 134 14.68 -6.39 12.82
C ASP A 134 15.75 -6.06 11.77
N GLU A 135 17.04 -6.22 12.09
CA GLU A 135 18.14 -5.99 11.15
C GLU A 135 18.07 -6.96 9.95
N ARG A 136 17.74 -8.24 10.18
CA ARG A 136 17.50 -9.20 9.09
C ARG A 136 16.29 -8.85 8.25
N SER A 137 15.23 -8.32 8.86
CA SER A 137 14.06 -7.84 8.13
C SER A 137 14.40 -6.62 7.26
N LEU A 138 15.19 -5.69 7.79
CA LEU A 138 15.70 -4.52 7.07
C LEU A 138 16.57 -4.92 5.87
N ALA A 139 17.49 -5.88 6.05
CA ALA A 139 18.32 -6.41 4.97
C ALA A 139 17.50 -7.09 3.86
N GLY A 140 16.34 -7.65 4.20
CA GLY A 140 15.40 -8.25 3.25
C GLY A 140 14.46 -7.24 2.56
N THR A 141 14.64 -5.94 2.77
CA THR A 141 13.80 -4.91 2.15
C THR A 141 13.99 -4.93 0.65
N ARG A 142 12.86 -4.89 -0.08
CA ARG A 142 12.83 -4.88 -1.54
C ARG A 142 11.81 -3.89 -2.06
N VAL A 143 12.05 -3.36 -3.25
CA VAL A 143 11.05 -2.58 -3.98
C VAL A 143 9.94 -3.53 -4.42
N ALA A 144 8.71 -3.28 -3.97
CA ALA A 144 7.52 -4.02 -4.41
C ALA A 144 6.83 -3.32 -5.58
N TRP A 145 6.93 -1.99 -5.62
CA TRP A 145 6.35 -1.18 -6.68
C TRP A 145 7.07 0.16 -6.81
N ALA A 146 7.06 0.72 -8.01
CA ALA A 146 7.63 2.03 -8.30
C ALA A 146 6.75 2.77 -9.32
N ALA A 147 6.67 4.09 -9.20
CA ALA A 147 6.13 4.98 -10.22
C ALA A 147 7.00 6.21 -10.36
N SER A 148 7.11 6.71 -11.59
CA SER A 148 7.80 7.99 -11.84
C SER A 148 7.09 9.13 -11.11
N ARG A 149 7.83 10.21 -10.79
CA ARG A 149 7.20 11.41 -10.21
C ARG A 149 6.10 11.98 -11.10
N ALA A 150 6.24 11.87 -12.42
CA ALA A 150 5.26 12.33 -13.39
C ALA A 150 3.92 11.56 -13.34
N GLU A 151 3.90 10.33 -12.78
CA GLU A 151 2.66 9.58 -12.57
C GLU A 151 1.91 10.02 -11.31
N VAL A 152 2.57 10.76 -10.40
CA VAL A 152 1.95 11.31 -9.20
C VAL A 152 1.39 12.70 -9.52
N ALA A 153 0.06 12.85 -9.43
CA ALA A 153 -0.61 14.13 -9.66
C ALA A 153 -0.53 15.05 -8.43
N SER A 154 -0.70 14.49 -7.23
CA SER A 154 -0.49 15.23 -5.98
C SER A 154 -0.34 14.28 -4.79
N ALA A 155 0.29 14.77 -3.73
CA ALA A 155 0.33 14.08 -2.44
C ALA A 155 -0.02 15.06 -1.33
N ARG A 156 -0.94 14.65 -0.44
CA ARG A 156 -1.43 15.52 0.63
C ARG A 156 -1.60 14.76 1.92
N VAL A 157 -1.12 15.33 3.01
CA VAL A 157 -1.46 14.87 4.36
C VAL A 157 -2.66 15.65 4.83
N GLY A 158 -3.79 14.95 4.96
CA GLY A 158 -5.05 15.55 5.34
C GLY A 158 -5.52 15.10 6.73
N TRP A 159 -6.39 15.91 7.32
CA TRP A 159 -7.13 15.53 8.52
C TRP A 159 -8.33 14.66 8.10
N HIS A 160 -8.33 13.38 8.46
CA HIS A 160 -9.52 12.54 8.30
C HIS A 160 -10.05 12.17 9.69
N ARG A 161 -10.95 13.01 10.22
CA ARG A 161 -11.64 12.95 11.54
C ARG A 161 -10.95 12.18 12.68
N LEU A 162 -10.82 10.85 12.60
CA LEU A 162 -10.22 9.96 13.60
C LEU A 162 -8.70 9.74 13.48
N ASN A 163 -8.07 10.09 12.36
CA ASN A 163 -6.62 9.99 12.21
C ASN A 163 -6.06 11.18 11.40
N PRO A 164 -5.45 12.19 12.05
CA PRO A 164 -4.84 13.34 11.38
C PRO A 164 -3.53 12.98 10.64
N LYS A 165 -3.14 11.70 10.63
CA LYS A 165 -1.89 11.19 10.06
C LYS A 165 -2.16 10.35 8.81
N ARG A 166 -2.93 10.91 7.86
CA ARG A 166 -3.32 10.22 6.64
C ARG A 166 -2.74 10.90 5.41
N LEU A 167 -1.82 10.22 4.74
CA LEU A 167 -1.28 10.62 3.44
C LEU A 167 -2.21 10.10 2.35
N ARG A 168 -2.66 10.95 1.44
CA ARG A 168 -3.32 10.54 0.21
C ARG A 168 -2.40 10.88 -0.96
N ILE A 169 -2.18 9.90 -1.83
CA ILE A 169 -1.44 10.03 -3.07
C ILE A 169 -2.44 9.89 -4.21
N ASP A 170 -2.60 10.95 -4.99
CA ASP A 170 -3.43 11.02 -6.19
C ASP A 170 -2.52 10.85 -7.42
N PHE A 171 -2.91 9.98 -8.35
CA PHE A 171 -2.17 9.66 -9.58
C PHE A 171 -2.80 10.36 -10.80
N THR A 172 -2.02 10.49 -11.87
CA THR A 172 -2.46 11.16 -13.11
C THR A 172 -3.54 10.40 -13.87
N ASP A 173 -3.68 9.09 -13.62
CA ASP A 173 -4.79 8.27 -14.13
C ASP A 173 -6.12 8.49 -13.37
N GLY A 174 -6.16 9.45 -12.44
CA GLY A 174 -7.33 9.79 -11.63
C GLY A 174 -7.58 8.81 -10.47
N SER A 175 -6.75 7.77 -10.32
CA SER A 175 -6.79 6.87 -9.18
C SER A 175 -6.03 7.46 -7.98
N TRP A 176 -6.34 6.99 -6.78
CA TRP A 176 -5.66 7.45 -5.57
C TRP A 176 -5.64 6.36 -4.50
N LEU A 177 -4.62 6.39 -3.65
CA LEU A 177 -4.49 5.49 -2.51
C LEU A 177 -4.04 6.28 -1.29
N ALA A 178 -4.57 5.91 -0.13
CA ALA A 178 -4.25 6.54 1.14
C ALA A 178 -3.44 5.60 2.03
N PHE A 179 -2.56 6.21 2.80
CA PHE A 179 -1.64 5.57 3.73
C PHE A 179 -1.72 6.23 5.10
N THR A 180 -1.47 5.45 6.13
CA THR A 180 -1.38 5.88 7.52
C THR A 180 -0.07 5.41 8.13
N VAL A 181 0.42 6.12 9.14
CA VAL A 181 1.50 5.59 10.00
C VAL A 181 0.91 4.71 11.10
N PRO A 182 1.71 3.79 11.68
CA PRO A 182 1.32 3.10 12.90
C PRO A 182 0.80 4.09 13.95
N ILE A 183 -0.27 3.72 14.67
CA ILE A 183 -1.03 4.65 15.54
C ILE A 183 -0.13 5.37 16.55
N ALA A 184 0.87 4.66 17.08
CA ALA A 184 1.83 5.16 18.06
C ALA A 184 2.88 6.14 17.51
N GLU A 185 3.04 6.25 16.18
CA GLU A 185 4.10 7.04 15.56
C GLU A 185 3.66 8.46 15.16
N SER A 186 4.61 9.40 15.08
CA SER A 186 4.34 10.77 14.62
C SER A 186 3.88 10.77 13.14
N GLY A 187 3.00 11.71 12.78
CA GLY A 187 2.60 11.92 11.38
C GLY A 187 3.63 12.72 10.56
N ALA A 188 4.72 13.19 11.19
CA ALA A 188 5.77 13.97 10.54
C ALA A 188 6.42 13.29 9.31
N PRO A 189 6.71 11.97 9.31
CA PRO A 189 7.27 11.28 8.15
C PRO A 189 6.37 11.35 6.91
N LEU A 190 5.04 11.23 7.08
CA LEU A 190 4.09 11.36 5.98
C LEU A 190 4.05 12.77 5.40
N ARG A 191 4.23 13.80 6.23
CA ARG A 191 4.32 15.19 5.74
C ARG A 191 5.59 15.40 4.96
N GLY A 192 6.70 14.78 5.38
CA GLY A 192 7.95 14.76 4.63
C GLY A 192 7.79 14.12 3.26
N LEU A 193 7.05 13.01 3.15
CA LEU A 193 6.73 12.39 1.86
C LEU A 193 5.88 13.29 0.97
N ALA A 194 4.82 13.91 1.52
CA ALA A 194 3.97 14.81 0.75
C ALA A 194 4.74 16.02 0.23
N ALA A 195 5.59 16.63 1.07
CA ALA A 195 6.47 17.72 0.66
C ALA A 195 7.44 17.27 -0.45
N ALA A 196 8.12 16.14 -0.23
CA ALA A 196 9.07 15.62 -1.20
C ALA A 196 8.45 15.23 -2.55
N LEU A 197 7.14 14.97 -2.62
CA LEU A 197 6.38 14.72 -3.86
C LEU A 197 5.80 15.99 -4.50
N GLY A 198 5.68 17.07 -3.72
CA GLY A 198 5.19 18.36 -4.20
C GLY A 198 6.26 19.26 -4.80
N ASP A 199 7.54 19.02 -4.45
CA ASP A 199 8.72 19.72 -5.00
C ASP A 199 9.08 19.27 -6.43
#